data_AF-A0AAW1ZBV5-F1
#
_entry.id   AF-A0AAW1ZBV5-F1
#
_cell.length_a   1.000
_cell.length_b   1.000
_cell.length_c   1.000
_cell.angle_alpha   90.00
_cell.angle_beta   90.00
_cell.angle_gamma   90.00
#
_symmetry.space_group_name_H-M   'P 1'
#
loop_
_entity.id
_entity.type
_entity.pdbx_description
1 polymer ?
#
loop_
_entity_poly.entity_id
_entity_poly.type
_entity_poly.pdbx_seq_one_letter_code
_entity_poly.pdbx_strand_id
1 'polypeptide(L)'
;MGSNVGMNSSRNGEWEGEESVSDNPFKKGQAFEMFIVIKSEGYQVCVLFESLHIRKRTLGTCPHTSCVALDHQVYVNGKEQYTFKHRIPLEKVSALNINGDVAVNLFGFIHVSYFFISRRNVAE
;
A
#
# COMPACT_ATOMS: atom_id res chain seq x y z
N MET A 1 -13.55 4.19 -22.17
CA MET A 1 -12.25 4.83 -21.85
C MET A 1 -11.65 4.04 -20.70
N GLY A 2 -10.39 3.62 -20.85
CA GLY A 2 -9.80 2.45 -20.21
C GLY A 2 -10.01 2.37 -18.70
N SER A 3 -10.66 1.29 -18.29
CA SER A 3 -10.88 0.89 -16.91
C SER A 3 -9.72 0.02 -16.40
N ASN A 4 -8.48 0.26 -16.84
CA ASN A 4 -7.35 -0.63 -16.58
C ASN A 4 -6.19 0.15 -15.96
N VAL A 5 -5.39 -0.54 -15.14
CA VAL A 5 -4.16 0.00 -14.57
C VAL A 5 -2.99 -0.48 -15.43
N GLY A 6 -2.26 0.45 -16.04
CA GLY A 6 -1.05 0.17 -16.82
C GLY A 6 0.21 0.48 -16.02
N MET A 7 1.19 -0.41 -16.07
CA MET A 7 2.53 -0.25 -15.50
C MET A 7 3.56 -0.32 -16.61
N ASN A 8 4.54 0.58 -16.60
CA ASN A 8 5.56 0.62 -17.63
C ASN A 8 6.86 1.26 -17.10
N SER A 9 7.91 1.20 -17.92
CA SER A 9 9.14 1.96 -17.75
C SER A 9 9.37 2.82 -18.98
N SER A 10 9.91 4.02 -18.78
CA SER A 10 10.40 4.86 -19.86
C SER A 10 11.89 5.13 -19.69
N ARG A 11 12.65 4.99 -20.78
CA ARG A 11 14.07 5.34 -20.83
C ARG A 11 14.29 6.32 -21.95
N ASN A 12 14.99 7.42 -21.66
CA ASN A 12 15.30 8.45 -22.64
C ASN A 12 14.07 8.99 -23.40
N GLY A 13 12.89 8.99 -22.75
CA GLY A 13 11.63 9.44 -23.35
C GLY A 13 10.87 8.40 -24.15
N GLU A 14 11.39 7.18 -24.31
CA GLU A 14 10.71 6.08 -25.02
C GLU A 14 10.04 5.15 -24.01
N TRP A 15 8.82 4.69 -24.31
CA TRP A 15 8.08 3.72 -23.50
C TRP A 15 8.44 2.29 -23.88
N GLU A 16 8.60 1.43 -22.87
CA GLU A 16 8.80 0.00 -23.06
C GLU A 16 7.45 -0.74 -23.17
N GLY A 17 7.45 -2.08 -23.07
CA GLY A 17 6.23 -2.89 -23.11
C GLY A 17 5.37 -2.67 -21.86
N GLU A 18 4.09 -2.32 -22.06
CA GLU A 18 3.12 -2.12 -20.99
C GLU A 18 2.68 -3.44 -20.35
N GLU A 19 2.62 -3.46 -19.01
CA GLU A 19 1.96 -4.50 -18.23
C GLU A 19 0.61 -3.95 -17.74
N SER A 20 -0.49 -4.51 -18.23
CA SER A 20 -1.84 -4.03 -17.96
C SER A 20 -2.58 -4.99 -17.01
N VAL A 21 -3.28 -4.44 -16.02
CA VAL A 21 -4.19 -5.18 -15.14
C VAL A 21 -5.62 -4.79 -15.46
N SER A 22 -6.47 -5.79 -15.72
CA SER A 22 -7.85 -5.61 -16.16
C SER A 22 -8.82 -5.22 -15.04
N ASP A 23 -8.47 -5.53 -13.79
CA ASP A 23 -9.25 -5.16 -12.62
C ASP A 23 -8.71 -3.82 -12.12
N ASN A 24 -9.47 -2.74 -12.35
CA ASN A 24 -9.12 -1.41 -11.85
C ASN A 24 -9.95 -1.11 -10.60
N PRO A 25 -9.28 -0.96 -9.46
CA PRO A 25 -9.98 -0.82 -8.20
C PRO A 25 -10.29 0.64 -7.88
N PHE A 26 -9.72 1.59 -8.63
CA PHE A 26 -9.92 3.01 -8.42
C PHE A 26 -11.29 3.45 -8.94
N LYS A 27 -12.07 4.10 -8.05
CA LYS A 27 -13.35 4.71 -8.40
C LYS A 27 -13.26 6.22 -8.23
N LYS A 28 -13.79 6.97 -9.20
CA LYS A 28 -13.80 8.44 -9.15
C LYS A 28 -14.48 8.94 -7.86
N GLY A 29 -13.78 9.79 -7.12
CA GLY A 29 -14.26 10.37 -5.86
C GLY A 29 -14.12 9.45 -4.63
N GLN A 30 -13.63 8.22 -4.79
CA GLN A 30 -13.36 7.32 -3.66
C GLN A 30 -11.92 7.52 -3.17
N ALA A 31 -11.76 7.71 -1.86
CA ALA A 31 -10.44 7.76 -1.22
C ALA A 31 -9.78 6.38 -1.21
N PHE A 32 -8.46 6.36 -1.29
CA PHE A 32 -7.63 5.16 -1.22
C PHE A 32 -6.31 5.46 -0.51
N GLU A 33 -5.71 4.44 0.07
CA GLU A 33 -4.32 4.44 0.51
C GLU A 33 -3.50 3.58 -0.47
N MET A 34 -2.29 4.02 -0.80
CA MET A 34 -1.40 3.29 -1.70
C MET A 34 -0.03 3.11 -1.05
N PHE A 35 0.44 1.87 -1.03
CA PHE A 35 1.80 1.51 -0.60
C PHE A 35 2.58 0.95 -1.78
N ILE A 36 3.74 1.54 -2.04
CA ILE A 36 4.71 1.01 -3.01
C ILE A 36 5.85 0.38 -2.20
N VAL A 37 5.84 -0.94 -2.10
CA VAL A 37 6.86 -1.71 -1.42
C VAL A 37 7.98 -2.01 -2.40
N ILE A 38 9.19 -1.55 -2.07
CA ILE A 38 10.38 -1.79 -2.87
C ILE A 38 11.04 -3.07 -2.38
N LYS A 39 11.14 -4.07 -3.24
CA LYS A 39 11.81 -5.35 -2.97
C LYS A 39 13.01 -5.53 -3.90
N SER A 40 13.80 -6.58 -3.70
CA SER A 40 14.95 -6.86 -4.57
C SER A 40 14.52 -7.32 -5.97
N GLU A 41 13.37 -7.98 -6.09
CA GLU A 41 12.82 -8.49 -7.34
C GLU A 41 12.00 -7.45 -8.14
N GLY A 42 11.52 -6.39 -7.49
CA GLY A 42 10.63 -5.41 -8.10
C GLY A 42 9.87 -4.55 -7.09
N TYR A 43 8.85 -3.88 -7.59
CA TYR A 43 7.87 -3.15 -6.80
C TYR A 43 6.65 -4.02 -6.55
N GLN A 44 6.12 -3.96 -5.33
CA GLN A 44 4.79 -4.45 -5.01
C GLN A 44 3.92 -3.25 -4.62
N VAL A 45 2.86 -3.02 -5.39
CA VAL A 45 1.90 -1.95 -5.16
C VAL A 45 0.67 -2.55 -4.47
N CYS A 46 0.34 -2.02 -3.31
CA CYS A 46 -0.85 -2.38 -2.55
C CYS A 46 -1.79 -1.18 -2.52
N VAL A 47 -3.03 -1.37 -2.94
CA VAL A 47 -4.08 -0.34 -2.84
C VAL A 47 -5.08 -0.78 -1.79
N LEU A 48 -5.25 0.03 -0.77
CA LEU A 48 -6.24 -0.19 0.27
C LEU A 48 -7.37 0.81 0.07
N PHE A 49 -8.58 0.28 0.04
CA PHE A 49 -9.79 1.07 0.15
C PHE A 49 -10.26 0.96 1.58
N GLU A 50 -10.68 2.07 2.16
CA GLU A 50 -11.38 2.07 3.43
C GLU A 50 -12.51 1.05 3.39
N SER A 51 -12.28 -0.09 4.02
CA SER A 51 -13.29 -1.10 4.35
C SER A 51 -13.22 -1.34 5.85
N LEU A 52 -13.38 -0.27 6.61
CA LEU A 52 -13.96 -0.41 7.93
C LEU A 52 -14.82 0.83 8.22
N HIS A 53 -16.09 0.73 7.83
CA HIS A 53 -17.13 1.14 8.76
C HIS A 53 -16.92 0.36 10.07
N ILE A 54 -15.99 0.78 10.91
CA ILE A 54 -16.10 0.51 12.34
C ILE A 54 -17.36 1.26 12.72
N ARG A 55 -18.50 0.56 12.73
CA ARG A 55 -19.58 0.97 13.61
C ARG A 55 -18.90 1.12 14.96
N LYS A 56 -18.75 2.37 15.42
CA LYS A 56 -18.35 2.69 16.78
C LYS A 56 -19.18 1.81 17.71
N ARG A 57 -18.65 0.65 18.10
CA ARG A 57 -19.30 -0.21 19.07
C ARG A 57 -18.77 0.31 20.39
N THR A 58 -19.65 1.01 21.08
CA THR A 58 -19.45 1.78 22.31
C THR A 58 -18.48 1.10 23.28
N LEU A 59 -17.58 1.91 23.84
CA LEU A 59 -16.64 1.58 24.93
C LEU A 59 -17.34 0.83 26.08
N GLY A 60 -16.89 -0.39 26.35
CA GLY A 60 -17.09 -1.04 27.64
C GLY A 60 -15.89 -0.70 28.53
N THR A 61 -16.07 0.15 29.53
CA THR A 61 -15.07 0.37 30.58
C THR A 61 -15.10 -0.78 31.59
N CYS A 62 -13.98 -1.44 31.84
CA CYS A 62 -13.81 -2.32 33.00
C CYS A 62 -13.22 -1.51 34.17
N PRO A 63 -13.65 -1.72 35.44
CA PRO A 63 -13.38 -0.76 36.52
C PRO A 63 -11.95 -0.78 37.08
N HIS A 64 -11.05 -1.64 36.58
CA HIS A 64 -9.77 -1.89 37.27
C HIS A 64 -8.50 -1.80 36.40
N THR A 65 -8.60 -1.51 35.10
CA THR A 65 -7.40 -1.22 34.29
C THR A 65 -7.79 -0.32 33.12
N SER A 66 -7.27 0.90 33.10
CA SER A 66 -7.33 1.76 31.91
C SER A 66 -6.40 1.19 30.84
N CYS A 67 -6.86 0.23 30.05
CA CYS A 67 -6.17 -0.16 28.83
C CYS A 67 -6.60 0.78 27.70
N VAL A 68 -5.76 1.76 27.39
CA VAL A 68 -5.83 2.46 26.11
C VAL A 68 -5.23 1.52 25.07
N ALA A 69 -6.08 0.77 24.38
CA ALA A 69 -5.68 0.11 23.15
C ALA A 69 -5.49 1.21 22.10
N LEU A 70 -4.24 1.45 21.69
CA LEU A 70 -3.97 2.20 20.47
C LEU A 70 -4.60 1.41 19.31
N ASP A 71 -5.41 2.13 18.55
CA ASP A 71 -6.36 1.60 17.59
C ASP A 71 -5.74 0.56 16.65
N HIS A 72 -6.47 -0.54 16.48
CA HIS A 72 -6.03 -1.74 15.80
C HIS A 72 -5.90 -1.52 14.29
N GLN A 73 -4.69 -1.64 13.74
CA GLN A 73 -4.53 -1.94 12.31
C GLN A 73 -4.18 -3.41 12.13
N VAL A 74 -5.22 -4.24 12.06
CA VAL A 74 -5.11 -5.62 11.56
C VAL A 74 -5.70 -5.62 10.15
N TYR A 75 -4.85 -5.43 9.15
CA TYR A 75 -5.23 -5.58 7.74
C TYR A 75 -5.30 -7.07 7.40
N VAL A 76 -6.49 -7.65 7.40
CA VAL A 76 -6.72 -9.00 6.86
C VAL A 76 -7.46 -8.86 5.54
N ASN A 77 -6.69 -8.99 4.45
CA ASN A 77 -7.12 -9.04 3.04
C ASN A 77 -7.69 -7.75 2.40
N GLY A 78 -6.96 -6.63 2.49
CA GLY A 78 -7.09 -5.53 1.51
C GLY A 78 -6.51 -5.98 0.17
N LYS A 79 -7.38 -6.36 -0.77
CA LYS A 79 -7.03 -7.12 -1.96
C LYS A 79 -6.97 -6.22 -3.19
N GLU A 80 -5.75 -5.84 -3.56
CA GLU A 80 -5.20 -5.91 -4.92
C GLU A 80 -3.69 -5.61 -4.82
N GLN A 81 -2.89 -6.59 -5.24
CA GLN A 81 -1.43 -6.50 -5.21
C GLN A 81 -0.95 -6.52 -6.66
N TYR A 82 -0.36 -5.43 -7.13
CA TYR A 82 0.33 -5.41 -8.41
C TYR A 82 1.82 -5.62 -8.17
N THR A 83 2.44 -6.43 -9.00
CA THR A 83 3.89 -6.62 -8.98
C THR A 83 4.47 -6.11 -10.28
N PHE A 84 5.51 -5.29 -10.20
CA PHE A 84 6.23 -4.79 -11.36
C PHE A 84 7.73 -5.05 -11.18
N LYS A 85 8.34 -5.83 -12.07
CA LYS A 85 9.77 -6.17 -11.97
C LYS A 85 10.64 -4.94 -12.19
N HIS A 86 11.78 -4.88 -11.51
CA HIS A 86 12.76 -3.81 -11.76
C HIS A 86 13.29 -3.90 -13.19
N ARG A 87 12.94 -2.92 -14.03
CA ARG A 87 13.58 -2.72 -15.33
C ARG A 87 14.72 -1.71 -15.21
N ILE A 88 14.55 -0.68 -14.40
CA ILE A 88 15.57 0.32 -14.06
C ILE A 88 16.15 -0.05 -12.69
N PRO A 89 17.50 -0.04 -12.53
CA PRO A 89 18.12 -0.30 -11.23
C PRO A 89 17.66 0.70 -10.17
N LEU A 90 17.37 0.20 -8.96
CA LEU A 90 16.78 0.99 -7.89
C LEU A 90 17.66 2.17 -7.48
N GLU A 91 18.98 2.02 -7.53
CA GLU A 91 19.96 3.06 -7.23
C GLU A 91 19.87 4.27 -8.17
N LYS A 92 19.20 4.14 -9.32
CA LYS A 92 18.96 5.24 -10.27
C LYS A 92 17.63 5.96 -10.02
N VAL A 93 16.79 5.45 -9.12
CA VAL A 93 15.49 6.05 -8.78
C VAL A 93 15.68 7.01 -7.60
N SER A 94 15.51 8.30 -7.85
CA SER A 94 15.77 9.36 -6.86
C SER A 94 14.57 10.30 -6.63
N ALA A 95 13.53 10.19 -7.45
CA ALA A 95 12.37 11.06 -7.40
C ALA A 95 11.08 10.26 -7.54
N LEU A 96 10.06 10.66 -6.79
CA LEU A 96 8.67 10.22 -6.95
C LEU A 96 7.87 11.41 -7.49
N ASN A 97 7.13 11.17 -8.57
CA ASN A 97 6.25 12.18 -9.16
C ASN A 97 4.82 11.62 -9.24
N ILE A 98 3.86 12.41 -8.76
CA ILE A 98 2.42 12.11 -8.79
C ILE A 98 1.76 13.20 -9.62
N ASN A 99 1.21 12.83 -10.78
CA ASN A 99 0.57 13.73 -11.74
C ASN A 99 -0.84 13.24 -12.09
N GLY A 100 -1.62 14.12 -12.72
CA GLY A 100 -2.99 13.83 -13.17
C GLY A 100 -4.07 14.35 -12.22
N ASP A 101 -5.29 13.88 -12.39
CA ASP A 101 -6.46 14.26 -11.59
C ASP A 101 -6.51 13.44 -10.29
N VAL A 102 -5.65 13.81 -9.33
CA VAL A 102 -5.52 13.16 -8.02
C VAL A 102 -5.24 14.19 -6.93
N ALA A 103 -5.94 14.07 -5.79
CA ALA A 103 -5.66 14.84 -4.59
C ALA A 103 -4.85 13.99 -3.60
N VAL A 104 -3.70 14.49 -3.16
CA VAL A 104 -2.81 13.81 -2.20
C VAL A 104 -2.91 14.50 -0.85
N ASN A 105 -3.52 13.83 0.12
CA ASN A 105 -3.68 14.38 1.47
C ASN A 105 -2.46 14.10 2.36
N LEU A 106 -1.88 12.91 2.22
CA LEU A 106 -0.73 12.46 2.99
C LEU A 106 0.19 11.64 2.10
N PHE A 107 1.49 11.90 2.22
CA PHE A 107 2.53 11.08 1.60
C PHE A 107 3.75 11.02 2.53
N GLY A 108 4.52 9.93 2.43
CA GLY A 108 5.73 9.77 3.22
C GLY A 108 6.53 8.55 2.78
N PHE A 109 7.80 8.51 3.20
CA PHE A 109 8.68 7.37 3.02
C PHE A 109 8.82 6.63 4.35
N ILE A 110 8.65 5.32 4.31
CA ILE A 110 8.90 4.45 5.47
C ILE A 110 10.18 3.68 5.17
N HIS A 111 11.24 3.97 5.92
CA HIS A 111 12.50 3.22 5.86
C HIS A 111 12.59 2.27 7.05
N VAL A 112 12.56 0.96 6.79
CA VAL A 112 12.62 -0.06 7.84
C VAL A 112 14.04 -0.61 7.94
N SER A 113 14.78 -0.23 8.99
CA SER A 113 16.18 -0.66 9.18
C SER A 113 16.34 -1.93 10.01
N TYR A 114 15.36 -2.29 10.85
CA TYR A 114 15.41 -3.47 11.71
C TYR A 114 14.04 -4.15 11.78
N PHE A 115 14.00 -5.46 11.55
CA PHE A 115 12.80 -6.29 11.72
C PHE A 115 13.07 -7.33 12.82
N PHE A 116 12.54 -7.11 14.03
CA PHE A 116 12.62 -8.09 15.12
C PHE A 116 11.41 -9.03 15.05
N ILE A 117 11.62 -10.30 14.68
CA ILE A 117 10.64 -11.36 14.91
C ILE A 117 10.99 -12.03 16.24
N SER A 118 10.26 -11.69 17.32
CA SER A 118 10.29 -12.50 18.54
C SER A 118 9.33 -13.67 18.38
N ARG A 119 9.85 -14.86 18.05
CA ARG A 119 9.03 -16.09 18.15
C ARG A 119 8.70 -16.32 19.62
N ARG A 120 7.42 -16.26 19.99
CA ARG A 120 6.98 -16.97 21.21
C ARG A 120 6.91 -18.45 20.84
N ASN A 121 7.72 -19.28 21.50
CA ASN A 121 7.51 -20.72 21.47
C ASN A 121 6.13 -20.98 22.08
N VAL A 122 5.20 -21.48 21.27
CA VAL A 122 3.99 -22.11 21.81
C VAL A 122 4.46 -23.49 22.26
N ALA A 123 4.53 -23.71 23.57
CA ALA A 123 4.75 -25.03 24.13
C ALA A 123 3.53 -25.91 23.78
N GLU A 124 3.80 -27.15 23.35
CA GLU A 124 2.81 -28.17 23.01
C GLU A 124 1.90 -28.54 24.19
#